data_AF-A0A2E8DN18-F1
#
_entry.id   AF-A0A2E8DN18-F1
#
_cell.length_a   1.000
_cell.length_b   1.000
_cell.length_c   1.000
_cell.angle_alpha   90.00
_cell.angle_beta   90.00
_cell.angle_gamma   90.00
#
_symmetry.space_group_name_H-M   'P 1'
#
loop_
_entity.id
_entity.type
_entity.pdbx_description
1 polymer ?
#
loop_
_entity_poly.entity_id
_entity_poly.type
_entity_poly.pdbx_seq_one_letter_code
_entity_poly.pdbx_strand_id
1 'polypeptide(L)'
;MGGNNPYSYQVIFGFKSGAVGNLLMSRLRQVSYSDSYNNILWTNGHMKFEGRDVVVYYDDLQSPRHILPAKMGVSPDELINRAFIYAIQKNDQKILKSSFSDSMKSLAIVLGANQSHLQGGKRLYLDDLVECP
;
A
#
# COMPACT_ATOMS: atom_id res chain seq x y z
N MET A 1 -7.47 21.33 -15.71
CA MET A 1 -8.61 20.42 -15.97
C MET A 1 -8.76 19.52 -14.75
N GLY A 2 -9.47 19.99 -13.71
CA GLY A 2 -9.53 19.30 -12.43
C GLY A 2 -10.65 18.27 -12.41
N GLY A 3 -10.30 16.98 -12.37
CA GLY A 3 -11.28 15.91 -12.14
C GLY A 3 -12.06 16.18 -10.87
N ASN A 4 -13.37 15.91 -10.90
CA ASN A 4 -14.29 16.07 -9.78
C ASN A 4 -14.10 14.92 -8.78
N ASN A 5 -12.86 14.69 -8.34
CA ASN A 5 -12.55 13.69 -7.34
C ASN A 5 -12.98 14.22 -5.96
N PRO A 6 -13.56 13.35 -5.11
CA PRO A 6 -13.97 13.73 -3.77
C PRO A 6 -12.76 14.25 -2.97
N TYR A 7 -13.02 15.23 -2.10
CA TYR A 7 -11.99 15.87 -1.28
C TYR A 7 -11.30 14.91 -0.32
N SER A 8 -12.02 13.87 0.10
CA SER A 8 -11.52 12.75 0.90
C SER A 8 -12.10 11.44 0.39
N TYR A 9 -11.33 10.38 0.56
CA TYR A 9 -11.66 9.03 0.18
C TYR A 9 -11.24 8.09 1.30
N GLN A 10 -12.15 7.19 1.69
CA GLN A 10 -11.87 6.16 2.67
C GLN A 10 -12.21 4.81 2.07
N VAL A 11 -11.27 3.87 2.14
CA VAL A 11 -11.46 2.49 1.67
C VAL A 11 -11.04 1.53 2.75
N ILE A 12 -11.90 0.56 3.04
CA ILE A 12 -11.59 -0.54 3.96
C ILE A 12 -11.40 -1.81 3.14
N PHE A 13 -10.23 -2.42 3.28
CA PHE A 13 -9.84 -3.66 2.62
C PHE A 13 -9.95 -4.83 3.59
N GLY A 14 -10.59 -5.91 3.17
CA GLY A 14 -10.50 -7.21 3.84
C GLY A 14 -9.60 -8.15 3.03
N PHE A 15 -8.55 -8.67 3.66
CA PHE A 15 -7.62 -9.60 3.03
C PHE A 15 -8.03 -11.06 3.30
N LYS A 16 -7.68 -11.98 2.39
CA LYS A 16 -7.94 -13.44 2.57
C LYS A 16 -7.26 -14.01 3.82
N SER A 17 -6.20 -13.39 4.30
CA SER A 17 -5.52 -13.73 5.56
C SER A 17 -6.30 -13.33 6.82
N GLY A 18 -7.42 -12.62 6.69
CA GLY A 18 -8.16 -12.03 7.81
C GLY A 18 -7.64 -10.66 8.26
N ALA A 19 -6.52 -10.18 7.69
CA ALA A 19 -6.05 -8.82 7.93
C ALA A 19 -7.05 -7.79 7.37
N VAL A 20 -7.07 -6.60 7.97
CA VAL A 20 -7.88 -5.46 7.54
C VAL A 20 -6.97 -4.26 7.29
N GLY A 21 -7.16 -3.61 6.14
CA GLY A 21 -6.46 -2.37 5.81
C GLY A 21 -7.45 -1.21 5.73
N ASN A 22 -7.05 -0.02 6.17
CA ASN A 22 -7.83 1.21 6.01
C ASN A 22 -6.96 2.24 5.30
N LEU A 23 -7.42 2.69 4.13
CA LEU A 23 -6.81 3.77 3.37
C LEU A 23 -7.68 5.00 3.52
N LEU A 24 -7.13 6.03 4.15
CA LEU A 24 -7.69 7.37 4.16
C LEU A 24 -6.81 8.27 3.28
N MET A 25 -7.39 8.84 2.23
CA MET A 25 -6.72 9.80 1.37
C MET A 25 -7.54 11.08 1.32
N SER A 26 -6.94 12.21 1.68
CA SER A 26 -7.57 13.53 1.54
C SER A 26 -6.66 14.43 0.72
N ARG A 27 -7.21 15.05 -0.33
CA ARG A 27 -6.48 16.01 -1.15
C ARG A 27 -7.33 17.26 -1.32
N LEU A 28 -7.23 18.15 -0.34
CA LEU A 28 -7.87 19.45 -0.38
C LEU A 28 -7.15 20.36 -1.40
N ARG A 29 -7.93 21.11 -2.19
CA ARG A 29 -7.37 22.13 -3.09
C ARG A 29 -6.67 23.18 -2.22
N GLN A 30 -5.43 23.55 -2.59
CA GLN A 30 -4.60 24.57 -1.93
C GLN A 30 -3.81 24.16 -0.67
N VAL A 31 -3.71 22.87 -0.34
CA VAL A 31 -2.76 22.42 0.70
C VAL A 31 -1.40 22.14 0.07
N SER A 32 -0.37 22.86 0.52
CA SER A 32 1.02 22.75 0.04
C SER A 32 1.82 21.63 0.71
N TYR A 33 1.34 21.11 1.83
CA TYR A 33 1.99 20.06 2.60
C TYR A 33 1.19 18.75 2.54
N SER A 34 1.83 17.66 2.11
CA SER A 34 1.27 16.32 2.15
C SER A 34 1.88 15.55 3.32
N ASP A 35 1.04 14.97 4.15
CA ASP A 35 1.45 14.01 5.17
C ASP A 35 0.92 12.62 4.83
N SER A 36 1.62 11.59 5.29
CA SER A 36 1.21 10.20 5.14
C SER A 36 1.41 9.46 6.46
N TYR A 37 0.33 8.89 6.98
CA TYR A 37 0.39 8.03 8.14
C TYR A 37 0.27 6.57 7.69
N ASN A 38 1.36 5.81 7.84
CA ASN A 38 1.42 4.40 7.49
C ASN A 38 1.68 3.61 8.78
N ASN A 39 0.78 2.70 9.12
CA ASN A 39 0.90 1.87 10.32
C ASN A 39 0.45 0.43 10.02
N ILE A 40 1.22 -0.54 10.50
CA ILE A 40 0.93 -1.97 10.43
C ILE A 40 0.84 -2.48 11.87
N LEU A 41 -0.30 -3.04 12.24
CA LEU A 41 -0.58 -3.57 13.57
C LEU A 41 -0.62 -5.10 13.53
N TRP A 42 -0.10 -5.77 14.55
CA TRP A 42 -0.26 -7.21 14.77
C TRP A 42 -0.40 -7.52 16.27
N THR A 43 -0.60 -8.80 16.62
CA THR A 43 -0.95 -9.24 17.98
C THR A 43 -0.04 -8.69 19.06
N ASN A 44 1.27 -8.61 18.81
CA ASN A 44 2.29 -8.30 19.81
C ASN A 44 3.10 -7.05 19.46
N GLY A 45 2.55 -6.17 18.62
CA GLY A 45 3.30 -4.98 18.23
C GLY A 45 2.68 -4.17 17.10
N HIS A 46 3.38 -3.10 16.76
CA HIS A 46 3.07 -2.30 15.59
C HIS A 46 4.31 -1.69 14.94
N MET A 47 4.17 -1.31 13.68
CA MET A 47 5.22 -0.65 12.91
C MET A 47 4.65 0.61 12.27
N LYS A 48 5.38 1.72 12.37
CA LYS A 48 5.04 2.97 11.69
C LYS A 48 6.27 3.63 11.10
N PHE A 49 6.03 4.59 10.21
CA PHE A 49 7.08 5.42 9.63
C PHE A 49 7.23 6.70 10.47
N GLU A 50 8.46 7.02 10.87
CA GLU A 50 8.82 8.25 11.59
C GLU A 50 9.89 8.99 10.77
N GLY A 51 9.47 10.00 10.00
CA GLY A 51 10.37 10.71 9.10
C GLY A 51 10.90 9.79 7.99
N ARG A 52 12.20 9.47 8.02
CA ARG A 52 12.83 8.52 7.07
C ARG A 52 12.99 7.11 7.64
N ASP A 53 12.69 6.94 8.92
CA ASP A 53 12.90 5.69 9.63
C ASP A 53 11.62 4.87 9.68
N VAL A 54 11.79 3.54 9.74
CA VAL A 54 10.72 2.62 10.07
C VAL A 54 10.94 2.14 11.49
N VAL A 55 9.93 2.31 12.34
CA VAL A 55 10.03 2.04 13.76
C VAL A 55 9.04 0.96 14.14
N VAL A 56 9.56 -0.07 14.79
CA VAL A 56 8.80 -1.21 15.32
C VAL A 56 8.68 -1.08 16.82
N TYR A 57 7.46 -1.32 17.31
CA TYR A 57 7.14 -1.39 18.72
C TYR A 57 6.70 -2.80 19.07
N TYR A 58 7.33 -3.38 20.07
CA TYR A 58 6.96 -4.67 20.64
C TYR A 58 6.47 -4.48 22.08
N ASP A 59 5.74 -5.48 22.56
CA ASP A 59 5.44 -5.64 23.98
C ASP A 59 6.68 -6.17 24.75
N ASP A 60 7.78 -5.43 24.68
CA ASP A 60 9.00 -5.65 25.47
C ASP A 60 9.14 -4.50 26.49
N LEU A 61 9.21 -4.87 27.77
CA LEU A 61 9.34 -3.94 28.89
C LEU A 61 10.70 -3.23 28.94
N GLN A 62 11.75 -3.80 28.34
CA GLN A 62 13.10 -3.21 28.41
C GLN A 62 13.39 -2.25 27.26
N SER A 63 12.95 -2.56 26.04
CA SER A 63 13.14 -1.70 24.89
C SER A 63 11.98 -1.82 23.91
N PRO A 64 10.86 -1.12 24.14
CA PRO A 64 9.67 -1.25 23.31
C PRO A 64 9.82 -0.60 21.93
N ARG A 65 10.97 -0.02 21.58
CA ARG A 65 11.17 0.75 20.34
C ARG A 65 12.44 0.34 19.62
N HIS A 66 12.29 -0.25 18.43
CA HIS A 66 13.40 -0.64 17.57
C HIS A 66 13.31 0.09 16.23
N ILE A 67 14.39 0.78 15.86
CA ILE A 67 14.52 1.37 14.52
C ILE A 67 14.99 0.26 13.58
N LEU A 68 14.26 0.03 12.49
CA LEU A 68 14.70 -0.90 11.46
C LEU A 68 15.83 -0.28 10.64
N PRO A 69 16.90 -1.04 10.35
CA PRO A 69 18.01 -0.54 9.56
C PRO A 69 17.54 -0.27 8.13
N ALA A 70 17.50 1.01 7.74
CA ALA A 70 17.38 1.38 6.34
C ALA A 70 18.73 1.10 5.66
N LYS A 71 18.72 0.40 4.51
CA LYS A 71 19.91 0.33 3.65
C LYS A 71 20.22 1.74 3.15
N MET A 72 21.18 2.41 3.78
CA MET A 72 21.61 3.73 3.36
C MET A 72 22.17 3.67 1.94
N GLY A 73 21.80 4.65 1.12
CA GLY A 73 22.45 4.91 -0.18
C GLY A 73 21.79 4.29 -1.42
N VAL A 74 20.68 3.57 -1.29
CA VAL A 74 19.93 3.05 -2.47
C VAL A 74 18.48 3.45 -2.35
N SER A 75 17.95 4.20 -3.33
CA SER A 75 16.54 4.58 -3.32
C SER A 75 15.65 3.36 -3.61
N PRO A 76 14.39 3.34 -3.12
CA PRO A 76 13.43 2.30 -3.49
C PRO A 76 13.26 2.14 -5.00
N ASP A 77 13.25 3.25 -5.74
CA ASP A 77 13.17 3.25 -7.20
C ASP A 77 14.36 2.53 -7.84
N GLU A 78 15.56 2.77 -7.33
CA GLU A 78 16.76 2.07 -7.79
C GLU A 78 16.68 0.57 -7.50
N LEU A 79 16.15 0.16 -6.35
CA LEU A 79 15.95 -1.27 -6.03
C LEU A 79 14.96 -1.93 -7.00
N ILE A 80 13.86 -1.25 -7.34
CA ILE A 80 12.86 -1.73 -8.31
C ILE A 80 13.50 -1.87 -9.70
N ASN A 81 14.23 -0.83 -10.15
CA ASN A 81 14.88 -0.83 -11.46
C ASN A 81 15.95 -1.93 -11.58
N ARG A 82 16.78 -2.10 -10.53
CA ARG A 82 17.77 -3.19 -10.48
C ARG A 82 17.11 -4.56 -10.54
N ALA A 83 16.03 -4.77 -9.79
CA ALA A 83 15.27 -6.02 -9.83
C ALA A 83 14.70 -6.30 -11.21
N PHE A 84 14.18 -5.27 -11.90
CA PHE A 84 13.67 -5.39 -13.27
C PHE A 84 14.76 -5.81 -14.26
N ILE A 85 15.91 -5.12 -14.26
CA ILE A 85 17.03 -5.47 -15.14
C ILE A 85 17.50 -6.90 -14.87
N TYR A 86 17.61 -7.28 -13.59
CA TYR A 86 18.05 -8.61 -13.20
C TYR A 86 17.06 -9.71 -13.62
N ALA A 87 15.75 -9.44 -13.54
CA ALA A 87 14.70 -10.34 -14.02
C ALA A 87 14.84 -10.62 -15.52
N ILE A 88 15.16 -9.60 -16.33
CA ILE A 88 15.42 -9.75 -17.76
C ILE A 88 16.67 -10.60 -17.99
N GLN A 89 17.77 -10.28 -17.31
CA GLN A 89 19.04 -11.00 -17.47
C GLN A 89 18.94 -12.49 -17.10
N LYS A 90 18.10 -12.82 -16.11
CA LYS A 90 17.88 -14.20 -15.66
C LYS A 90 16.72 -14.89 -16.33
N ASN A 91 15.94 -14.18 -17.15
CA ASN A 91 14.68 -14.64 -17.71
C ASN A 91 13.74 -15.23 -16.62
N ASP A 92 13.68 -14.58 -15.46
CA ASP A 92 12.89 -15.03 -14.31
C ASP A 92 12.04 -13.89 -13.75
N GLN A 93 10.73 -13.98 -14.01
CA GLN A 93 9.76 -12.97 -13.58
C GLN A 93 9.52 -12.96 -12.07
N LYS A 94 9.90 -14.00 -11.32
CA LYS A 94 9.75 -14.06 -9.86
C LYS A 94 10.63 -13.04 -9.13
N ILE A 95 11.62 -12.50 -9.84
CA ILE A 95 12.54 -11.46 -9.33
C ILE A 95 11.87 -10.08 -9.29
N LEU A 96 10.84 -9.86 -10.10
CA LEU A 96 10.14 -8.57 -10.17
C LEU A 96 9.53 -8.20 -8.81
N LYS A 97 9.76 -6.96 -8.39
CA LYS A 97 9.15 -6.39 -7.17
C LYS A 97 7.71 -5.91 -7.39
N SER A 98 7.33 -5.69 -8.63
CA SER A 98 5.96 -5.35 -9.06
C SER A 98 5.73 -5.96 -10.44
N SER A 99 5.03 -7.08 -10.51
CA SER A 99 4.68 -7.71 -11.78
C SER A 99 3.48 -7.01 -12.44
N PHE A 100 3.22 -7.28 -13.73
CA PHE A 100 2.00 -6.82 -14.40
C PHE A 100 0.74 -7.30 -13.68
N SER A 101 0.72 -8.56 -13.22
CA SER A 101 -0.38 -9.10 -12.43
C SER A 101 -0.62 -8.36 -11.12
N ASP A 102 0.43 -7.87 -10.46
CA ASP A 102 0.27 -7.09 -9.23
C ASP A 102 -0.26 -5.68 -9.52
N SER A 103 0.15 -5.09 -10.65
CA SER A 103 -0.45 -3.83 -11.13
C SER A 103 -1.94 -4.00 -11.46
N MET A 104 -2.35 -5.13 -12.04
CA MET A 104 -3.76 -5.41 -12.33
C MET A 104 -4.60 -5.55 -11.06
N LYS A 105 -4.08 -6.19 -10.01
CA LYS A 105 -4.75 -6.22 -8.68
C LYS A 105 -4.92 -4.80 -8.12
N SER A 106 -3.91 -3.96 -8.25
CA SER A 106 -3.96 -2.56 -7.78
C SER A 106 -5.03 -1.75 -8.54
N LEU A 107 -5.16 -1.96 -9.85
CA LEU A 107 -6.20 -1.32 -10.65
C LEU A 107 -7.61 -1.84 -10.28
N ALA A 108 -7.76 -3.16 -10.10
CA ALA A 108 -9.01 -3.77 -9.67
C ALA A 108 -9.49 -3.22 -8.31
N ILE A 109 -8.56 -2.95 -7.39
CA ILE A 109 -8.85 -2.29 -6.12
C ILE A 109 -9.45 -0.89 -6.34
N VAL A 110 -8.87 -0.07 -7.22
CA VAL A 110 -9.36 1.28 -7.52
C VAL A 110 -10.76 1.22 -8.16
N LEU A 111 -10.96 0.33 -9.13
CA LEU A 111 -12.25 0.15 -9.80
C LEU A 111 -13.32 -0.36 -8.81
N GLY A 112 -12.96 -1.34 -7.97
CA GLY A 112 -13.84 -1.85 -6.93
C GLY A 112 -14.23 -0.79 -5.91
N ALA A 113 -13.29 0.05 -5.47
CA ALA A 113 -13.61 1.13 -4.55
C ALA A 113 -14.60 2.15 -5.18
N ASN A 114 -14.37 2.54 -6.43
CA ASN A 114 -15.29 3.43 -7.16
C ASN A 114 -16.68 2.81 -7.34
N GLN A 115 -16.75 1.53 -7.70
CA GLN A 115 -18.01 0.81 -7.84
C GLN A 115 -18.76 0.67 -6.51
N SER A 116 -18.03 0.45 -5.41
CA SER A 116 -18.60 0.42 -4.05
C SER A 116 -19.22 1.77 -3.69
N HIS A 117 -18.52 2.87 -4.00
CA HIS A 117 -19.04 4.22 -3.78
C HIS A 117 -20.36 4.47 -4.53
N LEU A 118 -20.45 4.07 -5.80
CA LEU A 118 -21.68 4.20 -6.60
C LEU A 118 -22.86 3.38 -6.02
N GLN A 119 -22.58 2.33 -5.26
CA GLN A 119 -23.58 1.49 -4.59
C GLN A 119 -23.80 1.88 -3.12
N GLY A 120 -23.42 3.10 -2.71
CA GLY A 120 -23.61 3.58 -1.35
C GLY A 120 -22.67 2.94 -0.31
N GLY A 121 -21.48 2.51 -0.73
CA GLY A 121 -20.48 1.92 0.15
C GLY A 121 -20.65 0.41 0.38
N LYS A 122 -21.37 -0.29 -0.50
CA LYS A 122 -21.56 -1.74 -0.40
C LYS A 122 -20.22 -2.48 -0.51
N ARG A 123 -20.02 -3.51 0.31
CA ARG A 123 -18.86 -4.41 0.20
C ARG A 123 -18.86 -5.11 -1.16
N LEU A 124 -17.70 -5.10 -1.82
CA LEU A 124 -17.45 -5.84 -3.06
C LEU A 124 -16.33 -6.85 -2.83
N TYR A 125 -16.41 -7.98 -3.53
CA TYR A 125 -15.33 -8.96 -3.59
C TYR A 125 -14.53 -8.71 -4.86
N LEU A 126 -13.21 -8.58 -4.71
CA LEU A 126 -12.34 -8.25 -5.84
C LEU A 126 -12.19 -9.43 -6.82
N ASP A 127 -12.35 -10.67 -6.35
CA ASP A 127 -12.32 -11.85 -7.21
C ASP A 127 -13.40 -11.74 -8.31
N ASP A 128 -14.60 -11.24 -7.97
CA ASP A 128 -15.71 -10.98 -8.90
C ASP A 128 -15.40 -9.91 -9.96
N LEU A 129 -14.32 -9.13 -9.79
CA LEU A 129 -13.90 -8.05 -10.72
C LEU A 129 -12.69 -8.44 -11.57
N VAL A 130 -11.91 -9.44 -11.13
CA VAL A 130 -10.68 -9.88 -11.82
C VAL A 130 -10.95 -11.10 -12.71
N GLU A 131 -12.08 -11.78 -12.51
CA GLU A 131 -12.60 -12.76 -13.46
C GLU A 131 -13.22 -12.06 -14.69
N CYS A 132 -12.40 -11.86 -15.73
CA CYS A 132 -12.92 -11.93 -17.10
C CYS A 132 -12.95 -13.42 -17.51
N PRO A 133 -13.98 -13.88 -18.24
CA PRO A 133 -13.94 -15.17 -18.93
C PRO A 133 -12.79 -15.24 -19.95
#